data_AF-A0A238WNX8-F1
#
_entry.id   AF-A0A238WNX8-F1
#
_cell.length_a   1.000
_cell.length_b   1.000
_cell.length_c   1.000
_cell.angle_alpha   90.00
_cell.angle_beta   90.00
_cell.angle_gamma   90.00
#
_symmetry.space_group_name_H-M   'P 1'
#
loop_
_entity.id
_entity.type
_entity.pdbx_description
1 polymer ?
#
loop_
_entity_poly.entity_id
_entity_poly.type
_entity_poly.pdbx_seq_one_letter_code
_entity_poly.pdbx_strand_id
1 'polypeptide(L)'
;MTSAAGLVDPWRDTDRDIGGRYAHDTAVALRVRNLRHNVVRFGGRPLEISANYSALLERTTCSDRDGSGADLVCWNGGPGEVWVWEIVHDDPEGRGRSAVALDRHIAAVRADPRATGRRVVPGPAGVFAPATDVGQQMGSPRNAVKVDTRGAGVEVYQVRRYRSRSAVPRANHEALDEAIDIMHEVEDWERDYERRLCGRPHVHHVPLG
;
A
#
# COMPACT_ATOMS: atom_id res chain seq x y z
N MET A 1 7.58 -34.97 25.51
CA MET A 1 6.43 -34.23 24.95
C MET A 1 6.36 -32.89 25.65
N THR A 2 7.09 -31.89 25.16
CA THR A 2 7.17 -30.56 25.77
C THR A 2 6.11 -29.68 25.12
N SER A 3 5.17 -29.23 25.95
CA SER A 3 4.09 -28.32 25.59
C SER A 3 4.69 -27.03 25.00
N ALA A 4 4.41 -26.76 23.72
CA ALA A 4 4.65 -25.46 23.12
C ALA A 4 3.68 -24.48 23.78
N ALA A 5 4.20 -23.71 24.74
CA ALA A 5 3.51 -22.59 25.33
C ALA A 5 2.89 -21.74 24.21
N GLY A 6 1.58 -21.56 24.27
CA GLY A 6 0.85 -20.73 23.32
C GLY A 6 1.38 -19.30 23.42
N LEU A 7 2.27 -18.94 22.48
CA LEU A 7 2.64 -17.55 22.21
C LEU A 7 1.37 -16.86 21.74
N VAL A 8 0.70 -16.17 22.66
CA VAL A 8 -0.35 -15.21 22.33
C VAL A 8 0.31 -14.19 21.42
N ASP A 9 -0.14 -14.11 20.16
CA ASP A 9 0.34 -13.09 19.23
C ASP A 9 0.18 -11.73 19.93
N PRO A 10 1.27 -10.98 20.20
CA PRO A 10 1.18 -9.72 20.92
C PRO A 10 0.37 -8.65 20.17
N TRP A 11 -0.09 -8.96 18.95
CA TRP A 11 -0.97 -8.15 18.12
C TRP A 11 -2.44 -8.62 18.14
N ARG A 12 -2.83 -9.64 18.93
CA ARG A 12 -4.20 -10.21 18.91
C ARG A 12 -5.29 -9.36 19.57
N ASP A 13 -4.93 -8.31 20.32
CA ASP A 13 -5.87 -7.39 20.99
C ASP A 13 -5.68 -5.94 20.51
N THR A 14 -5.66 -5.75 19.19
CA THR A 14 -5.55 -4.43 18.56
C THR A 14 -6.93 -3.81 18.34
N ASP A 15 -7.07 -2.57 18.80
CA ASP A 15 -8.33 -1.86 18.97
C ASP A 15 -9.04 -1.58 17.63
N ARG A 16 -10.38 -1.73 17.61
CA ARG A 16 -11.17 -1.78 16.36
C ARG A 16 -11.27 -0.47 15.59
N ASP A 17 -11.06 0.70 16.21
CA ASP A 17 -11.61 1.91 15.60
C ASP A 17 -11.01 3.27 16.03
N ILE A 18 -9.69 3.48 15.99
CA ILE A 18 -9.18 4.86 16.05
C ILE A 18 -8.10 5.09 14.99
N GLY A 19 -8.51 5.76 13.91
CA GLY A 19 -7.63 6.18 12.82
C GLY A 19 -7.51 5.16 11.68
N GLY A 20 -8.56 4.36 11.41
CA GLY A 20 -8.56 3.30 10.40
C GLY A 20 -7.99 3.75 9.04
N ARG A 21 -8.29 4.97 8.60
CA ARG A 21 -7.67 5.54 7.39
C ARG A 21 -6.15 5.66 7.49
N TYR A 22 -5.63 6.26 8.56
CA TYR A 22 -4.18 6.39 8.70
C TYR A 22 -3.47 5.06 8.91
N ALA A 23 -4.11 4.11 9.60
CA ALA A 23 -3.56 2.77 9.75
C ALA A 23 -3.50 2.02 8.41
N HIS A 24 -4.56 2.14 7.62
CA HIS A 24 -4.63 1.65 6.24
C HIS A 24 -3.55 2.30 5.35
N ASP A 25 -3.48 3.63 5.33
CA ASP A 25 -2.49 4.39 4.55
C ASP A 25 -1.05 4.01 4.95
N THR A 26 -0.81 3.79 6.26
CA THR A 26 0.46 3.27 6.76
C THR A 26 0.75 1.88 6.19
N ALA A 27 -0.26 1.00 6.17
CA ALA A 27 -0.10 -0.36 5.64
C ALA A 27 0.23 -0.35 4.15
N VAL A 28 -0.44 0.51 3.36
CA VAL A 28 -0.15 0.73 1.94
C VAL A 28 1.31 1.19 1.76
N ALA A 29 1.73 2.23 2.48
CA ALA A 29 3.09 2.78 2.38
C ALA A 29 4.17 1.73 2.72
N LEU A 30 3.95 0.93 3.78
CA LEU A 30 4.86 -0.16 4.14
C LEU A 30 4.99 -1.20 3.02
N ARG A 31 3.89 -1.53 2.34
CA ARG A 31 3.93 -2.48 1.22
C ARG A 31 4.60 -1.92 -0.02
N VAL A 32 4.42 -0.63 -0.33
CA VAL A 32 5.17 0.04 -1.40
C VAL A 32 6.66 0.02 -1.11
N ARG A 33 7.06 0.39 0.12
CA ARG A 33 8.46 0.30 0.58
C ARG A 33 9.01 -1.11 0.41
N ASN A 34 8.27 -2.13 0.83
CA ASN A 34 8.70 -3.52 0.72
C ASN A 34 8.88 -3.97 -0.75
N LEU A 35 7.94 -3.63 -1.65
CA LEU A 35 8.09 -3.91 -3.08
C LEU A 35 9.35 -3.26 -3.67
N ARG A 36 9.61 -2.00 -3.32
CA ARG A 36 10.77 -1.25 -3.81
C ARG A 36 12.08 -1.88 -3.36
N HIS A 37 12.18 -2.30 -2.10
CA HIS A 37 13.34 -3.05 -1.59
C HIS A 37 13.55 -4.39 -2.28
N ASN A 38 12.47 -5.01 -2.74
CA ASN A 38 12.51 -6.32 -3.39
C ASN A 38 12.64 -6.25 -4.92
N VAL A 39 12.88 -5.07 -5.51
CA VAL A 39 12.97 -4.87 -6.96
C VAL A 39 13.94 -5.83 -7.67
N VAL A 40 15.04 -6.20 -7.00
CA VAL A 40 16.04 -7.14 -7.54
C VAL A 40 15.42 -8.51 -7.80
N ARG A 41 14.43 -8.93 -7.00
CA ARG A 41 13.70 -10.19 -7.18
C ARG A 41 12.84 -10.20 -8.45
N PHE A 42 12.58 -9.04 -9.04
CA PHE A 42 11.78 -8.87 -10.26
C PHE A 42 12.66 -8.53 -11.49
N GLY A 43 13.93 -8.92 -11.45
CA GLY A 43 14.86 -8.68 -12.56
C GLY A 43 15.46 -7.28 -12.58
N GLY A 44 15.38 -6.53 -11.46
CA GLY A 44 16.12 -5.29 -11.24
C GLY A 44 15.61 -4.08 -12.03
N ARG A 45 14.46 -4.17 -12.69
CA ARG A 45 13.82 -3.03 -13.37
C ARG A 45 13.00 -2.23 -12.37
N PRO A 46 13.00 -0.88 -12.44
CA PRO A 46 12.15 -0.07 -11.59
C PRO A 46 10.68 -0.50 -11.68
N LEU A 47 10.04 -0.72 -10.54
CA LEU A 47 8.61 -1.01 -10.48
C LEU A 47 7.80 0.25 -10.74
N GLU A 48 6.78 0.12 -11.57
CA GLU A 48 5.73 1.11 -11.82
C GLU A 48 4.58 0.79 -10.87
N ILE A 49 4.39 1.62 -9.84
CA ILE A 49 3.47 1.36 -8.75
C ILE A 49 2.42 2.47 -8.74
N SER A 50 1.16 2.08 -8.60
CA SER A 50 0.08 2.98 -8.19
C SER A 50 -0.44 2.57 -6.83
N ALA A 51 -0.66 3.53 -5.94
CA ALA A 51 -1.04 3.29 -4.56
C ALA A 51 -2.15 4.25 -4.12
N ASN A 52 -3.23 3.69 -3.58
CA ASN A 52 -4.36 4.47 -3.10
C ASN A 52 -4.22 4.72 -1.59
N TYR A 53 -3.63 5.85 -1.23
CA TYR A 53 -3.49 6.29 0.15
C TYR A 53 -3.74 7.80 0.27
N SER A 54 -4.21 8.28 1.42
CA SER A 54 -4.77 9.65 1.56
C SER A 54 -3.92 10.63 2.34
N ALA A 55 -2.73 10.26 2.83
CA ALA A 55 -2.10 11.00 3.91
C ALA A 55 -1.51 12.37 3.52
N LEU A 56 -1.22 12.64 2.24
CA LEU A 56 -0.37 13.79 1.85
C LEU A 56 -0.84 14.66 0.67
N LEU A 57 -1.97 14.36 0.03
CA LEU A 57 -2.38 15.10 -1.18
C LEU A 57 -3.72 15.85 -1.00
N GLU A 58 -3.66 17.19 -1.12
CA GLU A 58 -4.78 17.94 -1.67
C GLU A 58 -5.07 17.37 -3.07
N ARG A 59 -6.20 16.69 -3.21
CA ARG A 59 -6.63 16.02 -4.43
C ARG A 59 -6.76 17.03 -5.56
N THR A 60 -5.74 17.16 -6.39
CA THR A 60 -5.78 18.02 -7.58
C THR A 60 -5.64 17.23 -8.87
N THR A 61 -6.73 17.27 -9.64
CA THR A 61 -6.87 17.26 -11.10
C THR A 61 -7.28 15.98 -11.84
N CYS A 62 -8.25 16.18 -12.74
CA CYS A 62 -8.71 15.46 -13.94
C CYS A 62 -9.00 13.95 -13.91
N SER A 63 -8.35 13.17 -13.06
CA SER A 63 -8.64 11.75 -12.79
C SER A 63 -9.34 11.66 -11.44
N ASP A 64 -10.62 12.05 -11.38
CA ASP A 64 -11.47 11.55 -10.30
C ASP A 64 -11.59 10.03 -10.48
N ARG A 65 -10.61 9.33 -9.89
CA ARG A 65 -10.43 7.88 -9.78
C ARG A 65 -9.80 7.23 -11.02
N ASP A 66 -8.74 6.48 -10.76
CA ASP A 66 -8.33 5.28 -11.52
C ASP A 66 -9.45 4.21 -11.61
N GLY A 67 -10.67 4.48 -11.14
CA GLY A 67 -11.85 3.61 -11.15
C GLY A 67 -11.71 2.32 -10.34
N SER A 68 -10.49 1.91 -10.04
CA SER A 68 -10.18 0.63 -9.44
C SER A 68 -10.52 0.65 -7.98
N GLY A 69 -10.10 1.67 -7.23
CA GLY A 69 -10.15 1.69 -5.79
C GLY A 69 -9.24 0.64 -5.14
N ALA A 70 -8.34 0.02 -5.91
CA ALA A 70 -7.36 -0.93 -5.40
C ALA A 70 -6.36 -0.21 -4.51
N ASP A 71 -5.90 -0.85 -3.44
CA ASP A 71 -4.92 -0.25 -2.54
C ASP A 71 -3.53 -0.15 -3.17
N LEU A 72 -3.17 -1.15 -3.97
CA LEU A 72 -1.86 -1.24 -4.60
C LEU A 72 -1.95 -1.93 -5.95
N VAL A 73 -1.34 -1.33 -6.97
CA VAL A 73 -1.19 -1.89 -8.32
C VAL A 73 0.28 -1.80 -8.73
N CYS A 74 0.85 -2.90 -9.18
CA CYS A 74 2.16 -2.90 -9.82
C CYS A 74 1.98 -3.20 -11.31
N TRP A 75 2.14 -2.17 -12.14
CA TRP A 75 1.85 -2.21 -13.57
C TRP A 75 2.82 -3.12 -14.33
N ASN A 76 4.03 -3.29 -13.84
CA ASN A 76 5.08 -4.10 -14.46
C ASN A 76 5.59 -5.20 -13.52
N GLY A 77 4.72 -5.75 -12.67
CA GLY A 77 5.10 -6.72 -11.63
C GLY A 77 5.76 -7.99 -12.19
N GLY A 78 5.22 -8.53 -13.27
CA GLY A 78 5.78 -9.69 -13.98
C GLY A 78 5.85 -9.47 -15.49
N PRO A 79 6.54 -10.33 -16.25
CA PRO A 79 6.54 -10.27 -17.72
C PRO A 79 5.11 -10.32 -18.29
N GLY A 80 4.63 -9.19 -18.79
CA GLY A 80 3.28 -9.05 -19.34
C GLY A 80 2.17 -9.05 -18.28
N GLU A 81 2.49 -8.86 -17.01
CA GLU A 81 1.53 -8.90 -15.91
C GLU A 81 1.37 -7.57 -15.18
N VAL A 82 0.14 -7.31 -14.75
CA VAL A 82 -0.22 -6.28 -13.78
C VAL A 82 -0.67 -6.98 -12.50
N TRP A 83 -0.05 -6.65 -11.38
CA TRP A 83 -0.35 -7.24 -10.07
C TRP A 83 -1.22 -6.29 -9.25
N VAL A 84 -2.23 -6.83 -8.56
CA VAL A 84 -3.19 -6.04 -7.78
C VAL A 84 -3.28 -6.61 -6.36
N TRP A 85 -3.26 -5.74 -5.35
CA TRP A 85 -3.49 -6.11 -3.96
C TRP A 85 -4.60 -5.26 -3.32
N GLU A 86 -5.31 -5.90 -2.41
CA GLU A 86 -6.22 -5.34 -1.44
C GLU A 86 -5.58 -5.47 -0.04
N ILE A 87 -5.64 -4.40 0.76
CA ILE A 87 -5.07 -4.33 2.09
C ILE A 87 -6.21 -4.09 3.08
N VAL A 88 -6.52 -5.06 3.94
CA VAL A 88 -7.68 -4.96 4.85
C VAL A 88 -7.27 -5.02 6.31
N HIS A 89 -8.11 -4.49 7.20
CA HIS A 89 -7.93 -4.70 8.64
C HIS A 89 -8.15 -6.18 8.99
N ASP A 90 -7.35 -6.73 9.91
CA ASP A 90 -7.41 -8.15 10.31
C ASP A 90 -8.56 -8.45 11.29
N ASP A 91 -9.78 -8.15 10.88
CA ASP A 91 -11.01 -8.45 11.60
C ASP A 91 -11.96 -9.32 10.75
N PRO A 92 -13.06 -9.86 11.32
CA PRO A 92 -13.99 -10.69 10.56
C PRO A 92 -14.61 -10.02 9.33
N GLU A 93 -14.79 -8.69 9.36
CA GLU A 93 -15.40 -7.93 8.27
C GLU A 93 -14.41 -7.74 7.11
N GLY A 94 -13.20 -7.25 7.41
CA GLY A 94 -12.11 -7.10 6.45
C GLY A 94 -11.77 -8.44 5.78
N ARG A 95 -11.62 -9.51 6.58
CA ARG A 95 -11.37 -10.87 6.06
C ARG A 95 -12.53 -11.41 5.23
N GLY A 96 -13.77 -11.06 5.56
CA GLY A 96 -14.96 -11.54 4.85
C GLY A 96 -15.16 -10.87 3.49
N ARG A 97 -14.66 -9.65 3.30
CA ARG A 97 -14.87 -8.86 2.07
C ARG A 97 -13.67 -8.78 1.15
N SER A 98 -12.46 -9.11 1.62
CA SER A 98 -11.22 -8.90 0.86
C SER A 98 -11.19 -9.58 -0.51
N ALA A 99 -11.70 -10.81 -0.63
CA ALA A 99 -11.73 -11.52 -1.91
C ALA A 99 -12.65 -10.83 -2.94
N VAL A 100 -13.84 -10.41 -2.51
CA VAL A 100 -14.81 -9.73 -3.38
C VAL A 100 -14.30 -8.34 -3.78
N ALA A 101 -13.67 -7.62 -2.84
CA ALA A 101 -13.03 -6.35 -3.12
C ALA A 101 -11.92 -6.54 -4.17
N LEU A 102 -11.00 -7.48 -3.95
CA LEU A 102 -9.91 -7.78 -4.87
C LEU A 102 -10.40 -8.12 -6.29
N ASP A 103 -11.43 -8.96 -6.43
CA ASP A 103 -11.99 -9.30 -7.74
C ASP A 103 -12.53 -8.06 -8.49
N ARG A 104 -13.21 -7.16 -7.77
CA ARG A 104 -13.66 -5.88 -8.31
C ARG A 104 -12.48 -4.99 -8.72
N HIS A 105 -11.44 -4.92 -7.89
CA HIS A 105 -10.22 -4.17 -8.17
C HIS A 105 -9.52 -4.68 -9.43
N ILE A 106 -9.37 -6.00 -9.58
CA ILE A 106 -8.82 -6.63 -10.78
C ILE A 106 -9.67 -6.31 -12.01
N ALA A 107 -10.99 -6.41 -11.91
CA ALA A 107 -11.88 -6.11 -13.04
C ALA A 107 -11.74 -4.64 -13.50
N ALA A 108 -11.62 -3.71 -12.56
CA ALA A 108 -11.44 -2.30 -12.87
C ALA A 108 -10.04 -2.00 -13.43
N VAL A 109 -8.97 -2.59 -12.88
CA VAL A 109 -7.62 -2.47 -13.44
C VAL A 109 -7.55 -3.06 -14.86
N ARG A 110 -8.30 -4.13 -15.16
CA ARG A 110 -8.41 -4.66 -16.53
C ARG A 110 -9.04 -3.69 -17.52
N ALA A 111 -9.93 -2.83 -17.05
CA ALA A 111 -10.58 -1.82 -17.87
C ALA A 111 -9.69 -0.58 -18.08
N ASP A 112 -8.60 -0.43 -17.31
CA ASP A 112 -7.65 0.66 -17.46
C ASP A 112 -6.87 0.53 -18.79
N PRO A 113 -6.79 1.59 -19.62
CA PRO A 113 -6.02 1.58 -20.86
C PRO A 113 -4.56 1.15 -20.68
N ARG A 114 -3.95 1.44 -19.53
CA ARG A 114 -2.61 0.96 -19.16
C ARG A 114 -2.56 -0.57 -19.23
N ALA A 115 -3.57 -1.29 -18.78
CA ALA A 115 -3.55 -2.76 -18.74
C ALA A 115 -3.69 -3.43 -20.13
N THR A 116 -3.86 -2.67 -21.22
CA THR A 116 -4.02 -3.21 -22.58
C THR A 116 -2.90 -4.20 -22.94
N GLY A 117 -3.27 -5.41 -23.37
CA GLY A 117 -2.32 -6.46 -23.76
C GLY A 117 -1.59 -7.13 -22.59
N ARG A 118 -1.91 -6.78 -21.33
CA ARG A 118 -1.32 -7.36 -20.12
C ARG A 118 -2.31 -8.25 -19.39
N ARG A 119 -1.80 -9.22 -18.65
CA ARG A 119 -2.60 -10.09 -17.76
C ARG A 119 -2.70 -9.45 -16.38
N VAL A 120 -3.91 -9.07 -15.97
CA VAL A 120 -4.16 -8.54 -14.63
C VAL A 120 -4.50 -9.68 -13.67
N VAL A 121 -3.71 -9.85 -12.61
CA VAL A 121 -3.77 -10.95 -11.66
C VAL A 121 -3.65 -10.46 -10.21
N PRO A 122 -4.10 -11.26 -9.22
CA PRO A 122 -3.74 -11.04 -7.83
C PRO A 122 -2.22 -10.99 -7.67
N GLY A 123 -1.72 -10.03 -6.91
CA GLY A 123 -0.29 -9.93 -6.70
C GLY A 123 0.27 -11.12 -5.91
N PRO A 124 1.44 -11.68 -6.26
CA PRO A 124 1.90 -12.91 -5.65
C PRO A 124 2.29 -12.70 -4.17
N ALA A 125 1.97 -13.65 -3.30
CA ALA A 125 2.30 -13.55 -1.87
C ALA A 125 3.82 -13.52 -1.60
N GLY A 126 4.62 -14.19 -2.44
CA GLY A 126 6.07 -14.32 -2.23
C GLY A 126 6.91 -13.10 -2.59
N VAL A 127 6.29 -12.03 -3.08
CA VAL A 127 6.98 -10.80 -3.50
C VAL A 127 7.38 -9.92 -2.32
N PHE A 128 6.63 -10.00 -1.22
CA PHE A 128 6.91 -9.27 0.01
C PHE A 128 7.91 -10.06 0.85
N ALA A 129 9.10 -9.51 1.02
CA ALA A 129 10.15 -10.14 1.80
C ALA A 129 10.86 -9.11 2.69
N PRO A 130 10.71 -9.20 4.03
CA PRO A 130 9.89 -10.18 4.75
C PRO A 130 8.40 -10.07 4.42
N ALA A 131 7.64 -11.15 4.65
CA ALA A 131 6.18 -11.17 4.45
C ALA A 131 5.43 -10.34 5.50
N THR A 132 6.08 -10.01 6.61
CA THR A 132 5.57 -9.16 7.69
C THR A 132 6.38 -7.88 7.76
N ASP A 133 5.70 -6.74 7.75
CA ASP A 133 6.29 -5.42 8.00
C ASP A 133 5.63 -4.73 9.20
N VAL A 134 6.38 -3.85 9.85
CA VAL A 134 5.88 -3.03 10.96
C VAL A 134 6.39 -1.61 10.84
N GLY A 135 5.50 -0.63 10.95
CA GLY A 135 5.82 0.80 10.94
C GLY A 135 5.04 1.56 12.00
N GLN A 136 5.49 2.76 12.35
CA GLN A 136 4.70 3.69 13.14
C GLN A 136 3.44 4.08 12.35
N GLN A 137 2.32 4.31 13.02
CA GLN A 137 1.10 4.76 12.34
C GLN A 137 1.21 6.23 11.94
N MET A 138 0.88 6.54 10.69
CA MET A 138 0.62 7.90 10.24
C MET A 138 -0.43 8.58 11.13
N GLY A 139 -0.28 9.87 11.43
CA GLY A 139 -1.24 10.62 12.23
C GLY A 139 -1.39 10.18 13.70
N SER A 140 -0.75 9.09 14.15
CA SER A 140 -0.80 8.64 15.55
C SER A 140 0.55 8.08 15.99
N PRO A 141 1.47 8.93 16.50
CA PRO A 141 2.84 8.52 16.79
C PRO A 141 2.97 7.58 18.01
N ARG A 142 1.88 7.24 18.69
CA ARG A 142 1.85 6.23 19.76
C ARG A 142 1.40 4.86 19.29
N ASN A 143 1.08 4.71 18.01
CA ASN A 143 0.60 3.45 17.44
C ASN A 143 1.62 2.90 16.44
N ALA A 144 1.59 1.59 16.24
CA ALA A 144 2.29 0.91 15.17
C ALA A 144 1.31 0.06 14.37
N VAL A 145 1.56 -0.04 13.07
CA VAL A 145 0.81 -0.86 12.13
C VAL A 145 1.71 -2.03 11.73
N LYS A 146 1.19 -3.24 11.87
CA LYS A 146 1.80 -4.46 11.32
C LYS A 146 1.00 -4.88 10.12
N VAL A 147 1.67 -5.27 9.04
CA VAL A 147 1.05 -5.80 7.82
C VAL A 147 1.60 -7.19 7.55
N ASP A 148 0.72 -8.14 7.31
CA ASP A 148 1.04 -9.53 7.02
C ASP A 148 0.44 -9.96 5.67
N THR A 149 1.17 -10.77 4.93
CA THR A 149 0.66 -11.38 3.70
C THR A 149 -0.20 -12.60 4.05
N ARG A 150 -1.48 -12.56 3.68
CA ARG A 150 -2.43 -13.65 3.93
C ARG A 150 -2.50 -14.61 2.75
N GLY A 151 -2.41 -14.08 1.54
CA GLY A 151 -2.54 -14.83 0.30
C GLY A 151 -2.28 -13.93 -0.91
N ALA A 152 -2.38 -14.51 -2.11
CA ALA A 152 -2.19 -13.73 -3.33
C ALA A 152 -3.22 -12.58 -3.40
N GLY A 153 -2.72 -11.36 -3.58
CA GLY A 153 -3.49 -10.13 -3.70
C GLY A 153 -4.16 -9.66 -2.41
N VAL A 154 -3.91 -10.29 -1.25
CA VAL A 154 -4.53 -9.88 0.01
C VAL A 154 -3.51 -9.74 1.13
N GLU A 155 -3.37 -8.50 1.59
CA GLU A 155 -2.62 -8.14 2.78
C GLU A 155 -3.58 -7.82 3.92
N VAL A 156 -3.16 -8.13 5.15
CA VAL A 156 -3.94 -7.80 6.34
C VAL A 156 -3.12 -6.96 7.29
N TYR A 157 -3.74 -5.96 7.94
CA TYR A 157 -3.06 -5.12 8.91
C TYR A 157 -3.71 -5.14 10.29
N GLN A 158 -2.87 -4.92 11.29
CA GLN A 158 -3.20 -4.86 12.71
C GLN A 158 -2.59 -3.59 13.34
N VAL A 159 -3.26 -2.99 14.33
CA VAL A 159 -2.83 -1.72 14.94
C VAL A 159 -2.50 -1.86 16.42
N ARG A 160 -1.21 -1.88 16.76
CA ARG A 160 -0.78 -1.91 18.16
C ARG A 160 -0.68 -0.51 18.74
N ARG A 161 -1.35 -0.30 19.86
CA ARG A 161 -1.21 0.92 20.66
C ARG A 161 -0.13 0.78 21.72
N TYR A 162 0.70 1.79 21.82
CA TYR A 162 1.67 1.93 22.89
C TYR A 162 1.19 2.99 23.89
N ARG A 163 1.65 2.88 25.14
CA ARG A 163 1.29 3.82 26.21
C ARG A 163 1.73 5.26 25.90
N SER A 164 2.81 5.41 25.14
CA SER A 164 3.37 6.69 24.72
C SER A 164 4.11 6.53 23.39
N ARG A 165 4.38 7.65 22.69
CA ARG A 165 5.25 7.67 21.50
C ARG A 165 6.63 7.08 21.77
N SER A 166 7.21 7.38 22.94
CA SER A 166 8.54 6.88 23.33
C SER A 166 8.60 5.36 23.52
N ALA A 167 7.46 4.70 23.68
CA ALA A 167 7.39 3.25 23.80
C ALA A 167 7.29 2.55 22.43
N VAL A 168 7.10 3.28 21.33
CA VAL A 168 7.14 2.72 19.98
C VAL A 168 8.62 2.44 19.62
N PRO A 169 8.95 1.23 19.13
CA PRO A 169 10.32 0.90 18.73
C PRO A 169 10.84 1.82 17.63
N ARG A 170 12.07 2.33 17.78
CA ARG A 170 12.72 3.25 16.82
C ARG A 170 12.70 2.73 15.38
N ALA A 171 12.95 1.44 15.18
CA ALA A 171 12.91 0.81 13.86
C ALA A 171 11.56 0.99 13.13
N ASN A 172 10.45 1.08 13.87
CA ASN A 172 9.13 1.32 13.27
C ASN A 172 8.98 2.76 12.77
N HIS A 173 9.66 3.72 13.40
CA HIS A 173 9.67 5.11 12.94
C HIS A 173 10.48 5.21 11.66
N GLU A 174 11.69 4.66 11.66
CA GLU A 174 12.59 4.65 10.50
C GLU A 174 11.94 3.96 9.30
N ALA A 175 11.21 2.86 9.53
CA ALA A 175 10.45 2.18 8.49
C ALA A 175 9.32 3.03 7.91
N LEU A 176 8.63 3.84 8.73
CA LEU A 176 7.59 4.75 8.24
C LEU A 176 8.20 5.93 7.48
N ASP A 177 9.23 6.56 8.02
CA ASP A 177 9.87 7.73 7.41
C ASP A 177 10.38 7.37 6.01
N GLU A 178 11.08 6.23 5.90
CA GLU A 178 11.53 5.71 4.61
C GLU A 178 10.35 5.36 3.67
N ALA A 179 9.27 4.81 4.21
CA ALA A 179 8.09 4.51 3.40
C ALA A 179 7.47 5.79 2.83
N ILE A 180 7.39 6.87 3.62
CA ILE A 180 6.88 8.17 3.17
C ILE A 180 7.77 8.76 2.07
N ASP A 181 9.09 8.69 2.22
CA ASP A 181 10.02 9.17 1.19
C ASP A 181 9.83 8.43 -0.14
N ILE A 182 9.70 7.10 -0.08
CA ILE A 182 9.40 6.28 -1.26
C ILE A 182 8.01 6.62 -1.85
N MET A 183 7.02 6.90 -1.01
CA MET A 183 5.69 7.27 -1.50
C MET A 183 5.71 8.57 -2.28
N HIS A 184 6.48 9.58 -1.85
CA HIS A 184 6.66 10.81 -2.63
C HIS A 184 7.27 10.54 -4.02
N GLU A 185 8.24 9.63 -4.12
CA GLU A 185 8.80 9.22 -5.43
C GLU A 185 7.74 8.58 -6.33
N VAL A 186 6.87 7.73 -5.76
CA VAL A 186 5.77 7.08 -6.48
C VAL A 186 4.77 8.12 -6.98
N GLU A 187 4.37 9.07 -6.13
CA GLU A 187 3.46 10.16 -6.51
C GLU A 187 4.00 11.02 -7.64
N ASP A 188 5.30 11.36 -7.60
CA ASP A 188 5.92 12.15 -8.65
C ASP A 188 5.93 11.40 -9.99
N TRP A 189 6.12 10.08 -9.96
CA TRP A 189 5.99 9.23 -11.15
C TRP A 189 4.55 9.21 -11.68
N GLU A 190 3.55 9.03 -10.83
CA GLU A 190 2.13 9.03 -11.24
C GLU A 190 1.74 10.37 -11.87
N ARG A 191 2.12 11.48 -11.23
CA ARG A 191 1.85 12.83 -11.73
C ARG A 191 2.51 13.09 -13.07
N ASP A 192 3.76 12.65 -13.25
CA ASP A 192 4.45 12.79 -14.53
C ASP A 192 3.80 11.91 -15.62
N TYR A 193 3.35 10.71 -15.27
CA TYR A 193 2.64 9.83 -16.18
C TYR A 193 1.29 10.41 -16.63
N GLU A 194 0.48 10.91 -15.70
CA GLU A 194 -0.79 11.59 -16.01
C GLU A 194 -0.58 12.79 -16.93
N ARG A 195 0.45 13.62 -16.68
CA ARG A 195 0.80 14.74 -17.56
C ARG A 195 1.11 14.30 -18.99
N ARG A 196 1.72 13.13 -19.16
CA ARG A 196 2.01 12.55 -20.48
C ARG A 196 0.76 12.00 -21.17
N LEU A 197 -0.12 11.33 -20.43
CA LEU A 197 -1.39 10.79 -20.97
C LEU A 197 -2.39 11.89 -21.36
N CYS A 198 -2.50 12.94 -20.55
CA CYS A 198 -3.48 14.01 -20.77
C CYS A 198 -2.98 15.13 -21.70
N GLY A 199 -1.72 15.10 -22.16
CA GLY A 199 -1.21 15.99 -23.20
C GLY A 199 -0.94 17.46 -22.80
N ARG A 200 0.07 17.71 -21.95
CA ARG A 200 0.79 19.00 -21.72
C ARG A 200 0.01 20.22 -21.16
N PRO A 201 0.75 21.28 -20.75
CA PRO A 201 1.39 21.50 -19.45
C PRO A 201 0.46 22.28 -18.49
N HIS A 202 0.64 22.13 -17.18
CA HIS A 202 0.22 23.20 -16.27
C HIS A 202 1.12 24.40 -16.54
N VAL A 203 0.65 25.31 -17.40
CA VAL A 203 1.11 26.69 -17.42
C VAL A 203 0.83 27.22 -16.03
N HIS A 204 1.87 27.38 -15.20
CA HIS A 204 1.78 28.34 -14.12
C HIS A 204 1.56 29.69 -14.78
N HIS A 205 0.30 30.14 -14.84
CA HIS A 205 0.02 31.55 -14.95
C HIS A 205 0.56 32.19 -13.67
N VAL A 206 1.82 32.62 -13.72
CA VAL A 206 2.30 33.67 -12.83
C VAL A 206 1.46 34.89 -13.19
N PRO A 207 0.70 35.48 -12.24
CA PRO A 207 0.00 36.73 -12.51
C PRO A 207 1.07 37.76 -12.86
N LEU A 208 0.86 38.49 -13.95
CA LEU A 208 1.63 39.69 -14.26
C LEU A 208 1.49 40.66 -13.06
N GLY A 209 2.63 40.97 -12.46
CA GLY A 209 2.84 42.08 -11.53
C GLY A 209 4.15 42.75 -11.90
#